data_AF-A0A5E4D5D8-F1
#
_entry.id   AF-A0A5E4D5D8-F1
#
_cell.length_a   1.000
_cell.length_b   1.000
_cell.length_c   1.000
_cell.angle_alpha   90.00
_cell.angle_beta   90.00
_cell.angle_gamma   90.00
#
_symmetry.space_group_name_H-M   'P 1'
#
loop_
_entity.id
_entity.type
_entity.pdbx_description
1 polymer ?
#
loop_
_entity_poly.entity_id
_entity_poly.type
_entity_poly.pdbx_seq_one_letter_code
_entity_poly.pdbx_strand_id
1 'polypeptide(L)'
;LKILAKPTSHTRNVLRLLQLDSVQKVEVHCTWVPSTLAAYAPFLGQMRNLRKLLVSQVHMPAHTYSQEKEWLLSQLTWKFLRMDYLWKFCVDAVLFLKGHLEHVL
;
A
#
# COMPACT_ATOMS: atom_id res chain seq x y z
N LEU A 1 -7.67 -5.67 10.02
CA LEU A 1 -7.03 -6.67 9.12
C LEU A 1 -5.52 -6.43 9.08
N LYS A 2 -4.71 -7.49 9.28
CA LYS A 2 -3.25 -7.43 9.13
C LYS A 2 -2.81 -8.33 7.97
N ILE A 3 -1.99 -7.80 7.06
CA ILE A 3 -1.45 -8.54 5.92
C ILE A 3 0.06 -8.70 6.15
N LEU A 4 0.45 -9.91 6.52
CA LEU A 4 1.82 -10.24 6.94
C LEU A 4 2.60 -11.01 5.88
N ALA A 5 1.91 -11.65 4.94
CA ALA A 5 2.50 -12.48 3.90
C ALA A 5 2.48 -11.79 2.55
N LYS A 6 3.41 -12.20 1.67
CA LYS A 6 3.45 -11.71 0.29
C LYS A 6 2.09 -11.92 -0.40
N PRO A 7 1.67 -10.96 -1.23
CA PRO A 7 0.40 -10.99 -1.93
C PRO A 7 0.40 -12.16 -2.95
N THR A 8 -0.55 -13.08 -2.79
CA THR A 8 -0.74 -14.21 -3.72
C THR A 8 -2.16 -14.19 -4.30
N SER A 9 -2.45 -15.06 -5.27
CA SER A 9 -3.84 -15.31 -5.72
C SER A 9 -4.73 -15.76 -4.56
N HIS A 10 -4.19 -16.56 -3.64
CA HIS A 10 -4.88 -17.04 -2.45
C HIS A 10 -5.28 -15.88 -1.52
N THR A 11 -4.39 -14.90 -1.32
CA THR A 11 -4.68 -13.71 -0.50
C THR A 11 -5.91 -12.95 -1.01
N ARG A 12 -6.05 -12.78 -2.33
CA ARG A 12 -7.23 -12.13 -2.92
C ARG A 12 -8.51 -12.94 -2.72
N ASN A 13 -8.42 -14.27 -2.80
CA ASN A 13 -9.58 -15.14 -2.56
C ASN A 13 -10.05 -15.03 -1.12
N VAL A 14 -9.14 -15.02 -0.15
CA VAL A 14 -9.47 -14.83 1.26
C VAL A 14 -10.16 -13.48 1.48
N LEU A 15 -9.66 -12.39 0.89
CA LEU A 15 -10.30 -11.07 1.03
C LEU A 15 -11.75 -11.05 0.52
N ARG A 16 -12.07 -11.82 -0.52
CA ARG A 16 -13.44 -11.93 -1.05
C ARG A 16 -14.40 -12.63 -0.10
N LEU A 17 -13.89 -13.46 0.81
CA LEU A 17 -14.67 -14.21 1.79
C LEU A 17 -14.90 -13.41 3.08
N LEU A 18 -14.20 -12.30 3.27
CA LEU A 18 -14.31 -11.47 4.46
C LEU A 18 -15.43 -10.43 4.31
N GLN A 19 -16.05 -10.08 5.44
CA GLN A 19 -16.96 -8.95 5.53
C GLN A 19 -16.15 -7.64 5.56
N LEU A 20 -15.76 -7.16 4.38
CA LEU A 20 -14.80 -6.04 4.23
C LEU A 20 -15.34 -4.70 4.77
N ASP A 21 -16.64 -4.49 4.71
CA ASP A 21 -17.31 -3.31 5.25
C ASP A 21 -17.07 -3.11 6.76
N SER A 22 -16.91 -4.18 7.54
CA SER A 22 -16.63 -4.14 8.98
C SER A 22 -15.20 -3.70 9.32
N VAL A 23 -14.29 -3.69 8.34
CA VAL A 23 -12.86 -3.45 8.57
C VAL A 23 -12.59 -1.97 8.78
N GLN A 24 -12.13 -1.61 9.98
CA GLN A 24 -11.79 -0.21 10.32
C GLN A 24 -10.31 0.15 10.14
N LYS A 25 -9.43 -0.86 10.19
CA LYS A 25 -7.98 -0.69 10.12
C LYS A 25 -7.35 -1.78 9.28
N VAL A 26 -6.48 -1.37 8.36
CA VAL A 26 -5.61 -2.27 7.59
C VAL A 26 -4.16 -1.93 7.88
N GLU A 27 -3.37 -2.97 8.15
CA GLU A 27 -1.92 -2.88 8.27
C GLU A 27 -1.26 -3.87 7.32
N VAL A 28 -0.36 -3.38 6.47
CA VAL A 28 0.44 -4.19 5.56
C VAL A 28 1.88 -4.18 6.06
N HIS A 29 2.34 -5.33 6.56
CA HIS A 29 3.68 -5.53 7.14
C HIS A 29 4.60 -6.40 6.29
N CYS A 30 4.24 -6.57 5.02
CA CYS A 30 5.05 -7.27 4.05
C CYS A 30 5.40 -6.33 2.90
N THR A 31 6.49 -6.66 2.23
CA THR A 31 7.04 -5.88 1.15
C THR A 31 6.10 -5.87 -0.06
N TRP A 32 5.44 -4.75 -0.32
CA TRP A 32 4.59 -4.55 -1.50
C TRP A 32 5.28 -3.61 -2.49
N VAL A 33 5.22 -3.95 -3.77
CA VAL A 33 5.51 -2.99 -4.85
C VAL A 33 4.28 -2.10 -5.11
N PRO A 34 4.43 -0.89 -5.66
CA PRO A 34 3.30 0.00 -5.95
C PRO A 34 2.17 -0.64 -6.75
N SER A 35 2.51 -1.44 -7.76
CA SER A 35 1.52 -2.15 -8.59
C SER A 35 0.70 -3.16 -7.77
N THR A 36 1.30 -3.76 -6.74
CA THR A 36 0.54 -4.60 -5.80
C THR A 36 -0.45 -3.75 -5.03
N LEU A 37 -0.02 -2.65 -4.42
CA LEU A 37 -0.92 -1.79 -3.65
C LEU A 37 -2.08 -1.29 -4.51
N ALA A 38 -1.82 -0.93 -5.78
CA ALA A 38 -2.83 -0.56 -6.76
C ALA A 38 -3.81 -1.70 -7.09
N ALA A 39 -3.31 -2.95 -7.22
CA ALA A 39 -4.15 -4.13 -7.46
C ALA A 39 -5.08 -4.46 -6.28
N TYR A 40 -4.72 -4.06 -5.06
CA TYR A 40 -5.55 -4.26 -3.87
C TYR A 40 -6.51 -3.09 -3.58
N ALA A 41 -6.37 -1.97 -4.28
CA ALA A 41 -7.24 -0.79 -4.12
C ALA A 41 -8.74 -1.10 -4.21
N PRO A 42 -9.24 -1.98 -5.11
CA PRO A 42 -10.67 -2.31 -5.15
C PRO A 42 -11.20 -2.94 -3.85
N PHE A 43 -10.42 -3.81 -3.22
CA PHE A 43 -10.81 -4.44 -1.94
C PHE A 43 -10.82 -3.42 -0.82
N LEU A 44 -9.82 -2.54 -0.78
CA LEU A 44 -9.77 -1.44 0.17
C LEU A 44 -10.96 -0.48 -0.03
N GLY A 45 -11.40 -0.27 -1.28
CA GLY A 45 -12.56 0.57 -1.63
C GLY A 45 -13.90 0.02 -1.15
N GLN A 46 -13.97 -1.29 -0.92
CA GLN A 46 -15.15 -1.94 -0.36
C GLN A 46 -15.22 -1.79 1.17
N MET A 47 -14.11 -1.46 1.83
CA MET A 47 -14.04 -1.29 3.29
C MET A 47 -14.59 0.09 3.69
N ARG A 48 -15.92 0.25 3.68
CA ARG A 48 -16.59 1.53 3.94
C ARG A 48 -16.34 2.12 5.34
N ASN A 49 -15.91 1.30 6.30
CA ASN A 49 -15.55 1.79 7.64
C ASN A 49 -14.04 1.98 7.82
N LEU A 50 -13.24 1.84 6.76
CA LEU A 50 -11.78 1.90 6.84
C LEU A 50 -11.29 3.31 7.18
N ARG A 51 -10.93 3.54 8.44
CA ARG A 51 -10.40 4.83 8.91
C ARG A 51 -8.89 4.93 8.83
N LYS A 52 -8.18 3.81 8.86
CA LYS A 52 -6.70 3.79 8.90
C LYS A 52 -6.12 2.71 8.00
N LEU A 53 -5.27 3.14 7.07
CA LEU A 53 -4.43 2.28 6.23
C LEU A 53 -2.96 2.57 6.53
N LEU A 54 -2.24 1.57 7.02
CA LEU A 54 -0.81 1.61 7.28
C LEU A 54 -0.08 0.63 6.36
N VAL A 55 0.89 1.12 5.60
CA VAL A 55 1.75 0.29 4.75
C VAL A 55 3.18 0.51 5.20
N SER A 56 3.75 -0.46 5.92
CA SER A 56 5.06 -0.29 6.58
C SER A 56 6.25 -0.65 5.69
N GLN A 57 6.05 -1.37 4.58
CA GLN A 57 7.12 -1.75 3.67
C GLN A 57 6.67 -1.66 2.20
N VAL A 58 6.92 -0.51 1.56
CA VAL A 58 6.81 -0.40 0.10
C VAL A 58 8.20 -0.57 -0.52
N HIS A 59 8.40 -1.62 -1.31
CA HIS A 59 9.65 -1.82 -2.05
C HIS A 59 9.50 -1.24 -3.45
N MET A 60 10.38 -0.29 -3.76
CA MET A 60 10.57 0.19 -5.12
C MET A 60 11.66 -0.64 -5.79
N PRO A 61 11.48 -1.06 -7.05
CA PRO A 61 12.57 -1.67 -7.81
C PRO A 61 13.81 -0.78 -7.78
N ALA A 62 14.99 -1.39 -7.64
CA ALA A 62 16.26 -0.66 -7.49
C ALA A 62 16.58 0.26 -8.67
N HIS A 63 16.00 0.00 -9.85
CA HIS A 63 16.27 0.74 -11.10
C HIS A 63 15.15 1.71 -11.49
N THR A 64 14.19 1.97 -10.59
CA THR A 64 13.16 2.99 -10.83
C THR A 64 13.76 4.37 -10.61
N TYR A 65 13.70 5.23 -11.62
CA TYR A 65 14.19 6.61 -11.52
C TYR A 65 13.39 7.40 -10.47
N SER A 66 14.01 8.42 -9.85
CA SER A 66 13.37 9.20 -8.78
C SER A 66 12.01 9.78 -9.21
N GLN A 67 11.93 10.29 -10.44
CA GLN A 67 10.71 10.87 -11.00
C GLN A 67 9.60 9.81 -11.21
N GLU A 68 9.95 8.60 -11.65
CA GLU A 68 8.99 7.50 -11.76
C GLU A 68 8.49 7.05 -10.37
N LYS A 69 9.35 7.05 -9.35
CA LYS A 69 8.95 6.76 -7.97
C LYS A 69 7.94 7.79 -7.46
N GLU A 70 8.21 9.08 -7.66
CA GLU A 70 7.30 10.17 -7.27
C GLU A 70 5.97 10.09 -8.02
N TRP A 71 6.01 9.79 -9.32
CA TRP A 71 4.79 9.59 -10.11
C TRP A 71 3.96 8.41 -9.59
N LEU A 72 4.57 7.26 -9.31
CA LEU A 72 3.89 6.09 -8.75
C LEU A 72 3.28 6.38 -7.37
N LEU A 73 4.02 7.08 -6.50
CA LEU A 73 3.52 7.49 -5.19
C LEU A 73 2.37 8.49 -5.31
N SER A 74 2.44 9.42 -6.25
CA SER A 74 1.37 10.39 -6.53
C SER A 74 0.12 9.70 -7.02
N GLN A 75 0.25 8.71 -7.91
CA GLN A 75 -0.88 7.91 -8.40
C GLN A 75 -1.53 7.09 -7.30
N LEU A 76 -0.73 6.47 -6.43
CA LEU A 76 -1.24 5.75 -5.26
C LEU A 76 -1.98 6.71 -4.33
N THR A 77 -1.33 7.81 -3.96
CA THR A 77 -1.89 8.83 -3.05
C THR A 77 -3.21 9.37 -3.60
N TRP A 78 -3.26 9.74 -4.88
CA TRP A 78 -4.49 10.16 -5.56
C TRP A 78 -5.60 9.11 -5.46
N LYS A 79 -5.27 7.83 -5.71
CA LYS A 79 -6.23 6.74 -5.68
C LYS A 79 -6.80 6.49 -4.27
N PHE A 80 -6.00 6.67 -3.23
CA PHE A 80 -6.42 6.51 -1.84
C PHE A 80 -7.12 7.76 -1.27
N LEU A 81 -6.73 8.96 -1.68
CA LEU A 81 -7.40 10.22 -1.28
C LEU A 81 -8.84 10.30 -1.78
N ARG A 82 -9.16 9.63 -2.90
CA ARG A 82 -10.52 9.53 -3.43
C ARG A 82 -11.41 8.51 -2.69
N MET A 83 -10.92 7.92 -1.61
CA MET A 83 -11.71 7.00 -0.79
C MET A 83 -12.36 7.81 0.33
N ASP A 84 -13.65 8.08 0.20
CA ASP A 84 -14.40 9.00 1.08
C ASP A 84 -14.31 8.67 2.58
N TYR A 85 -13.97 7.42 2.92
CA TYR A 85 -13.95 6.90 4.28
C TYR A 85 -12.56 6.87 4.91
N LEU A 86 -11.49 7.07 4.12
CA LEU A 86 -10.12 6.89 4.58
C LEU A 86 -9.59 8.17 5.24
N TRP A 87 -9.63 8.21 6.57
CA TRP A 87 -9.14 9.37 7.32
C TRP A 87 -7.61 9.42 7.41
N LYS A 88 -6.93 8.28 7.57
CA LYS A 88 -5.48 8.24 7.74
C LYS A 88 -4.83 7.24 6.79
N PHE A 89 -4.01 7.76 5.89
CA PHE A 89 -3.10 6.99 5.04
C PHE A 89 -1.66 7.25 5.47
N CYS A 90 -0.94 6.20 5.87
CA CYS A 90 0.48 6.28 6.22
C CYS A 90 1.26 5.24 5.43
N VAL A 91 2.26 5.70 4.69
CA VAL A 91 3.24 4.85 4.01
C VAL A 91 4.57 5.09 4.68
N ASP A 92 5.11 4.06 5.32
CA ASP A 92 6.47 4.11 5.85
C ASP A 92 7.43 3.74 4.71
N ALA A 93 8.15 4.74 4.22
CA ALA A 93 8.99 4.64 3.04
C ALA A 93 10.44 4.25 3.39
N VAL A 94 10.63 3.37 4.38
CA VAL A 94 11.98 3.01 4.89
C VAL A 94 12.89 2.41 3.79
N LEU A 95 12.34 1.87 2.70
CA LEU A 95 13.12 1.36 1.56
C LEU A 95 13.43 2.42 0.48
N PHE A 96 12.95 3.66 0.63
CA PHE A 96 13.18 4.73 -0.35
C PHE A 96 14.65 5.18 -0.41
N LEU A 97 15.35 5.06 0.72
CA LEU A 97 16.70 5.62 0.91
C LEU A 97 17.82 4.59 0.83
N LYS A 98 17.50 3.28 0.77
CA LYS A 98 18.52 2.22 0.86
C LYS A 98 19.49 2.19 -0.34
N GLY A 99 19.13 2.82 -1.47
CA GLY A 99 20.00 2.99 -2.64
C GLY A 99 20.51 4.42 -2.87
N HIS A 100 20.21 5.36 -1.98
CA HIS A 100 20.66 6.77 -2.08
C HIS A 100 21.61 7.18 -0.95
N LEU A 101 21.75 6.35 0.09
CA LEU A 101 22.75 6.54 1.15
C LEU A 101 24.20 6.52 0.65
N GLU A 102 24.46 5.90 -0.51
CA GLU A 102 25.80 5.88 -1.13
C GLU A 102 26.17 7.20 -1.83
N HIS A 103 25.22 8.11 -2.02
CA HIS A 103 25.44 9.43 -2.65
C HIS A 103 25.40 10.61 -1.67
N VAL A 104 25.31 10.34 -0.35
CA VAL A 104 25.27 11.37 0.72
C VAL A 104 26.55 11.32 1.58
N LEU A 105 27.61 10.64 1.12
CA LEU A 105 28.95 10.71 1.71
C LEU A 105 29.91 11.41 0.76
#